data_AF-C4G8X5-F1
#
_entry.id   AF-C4G8X5-F1
#
_cell.length_a   1.000
_cell.length_b   1.000
_cell.length_c   1.000
_cell.angle_alpha   90.00
_cell.angle_beta   90.00
_cell.angle_gamma   90.00
#
_symmetry.space_group_name_H-M   'P 1'
#
loop_
_entity.id
_entity.type
_entity.pdbx_description
1 polymer ?
#
loop_
_entity_poly.entity_id
_entity_poly.type
_entity_poly.pdbx_seq_one_letter_code
_entity_poly.pdbx_strand_id
1 'polypeptide(L)' 'MVPMTTSIKKPHLKSHYILKFSDFIRYRSMVEAEQVQTIDKDRLIHRIGHLDARDIAGIKEAVRNYFGFDIPDCIEAP' A
#
# COMPACT_ATOMS: atom_id res chain seq x y z
N MET A 1 -5.95 5.37 -1.58
CA MET A 1 -4.76 4.89 -2.33
C MET A 1 -3.54 5.11 -1.46
N VAL A 2 -2.60 4.15 -1.44
CA VAL A 2 -1.33 4.29 -0.72
C VAL A 2 -0.21 4.46 -1.76
N PRO A 3 0.62 5.52 -1.68
CA PRO A 3 1.71 5.73 -2.63
C PRO A 3 2.80 4.66 -2.56
N MET A 4 3.51 4.53 -3.68
CA MET A 4 4.67 3.65 -3.83
C MET A 4 5.83 4.43 -4.45
N THR A 5 7.05 4.14 -4.00
CA THR A 5 8.28 4.78 -4.48
C THR A 5 9.40 3.76 -4.69
N THR A 6 10.27 4.01 -5.68
CA THR A 6 11.53 3.29 -5.86
C THR A 6 12.65 3.85 -4.98
N SER A 7 12.47 5.04 -4.40
CA SER A 7 13.43 5.67 -3.50
C SER A 7 13.27 5.13 -2.08
N ILE A 8 13.90 3.99 -1.80
CA ILE A 8 13.81 3.33 -0.50
C ILE A 8 14.49 4.18 0.59
N LYS A 9 13.70 4.82 1.45
CA LYS A 9 14.16 5.67 2.56
C LYS A 9 13.51 5.22 3.85
N LYS A 10 14.25 5.29 4.96
CA LYS A 10 13.76 4.96 6.32
C LYS A 10 12.98 3.62 6.41
N PRO A 11 13.50 2.51 5.84
CA PRO A 11 12.75 1.24 5.73
C PRO A 11 12.41 0.56 7.07
N HIS A 12 12.86 1.13 8.20
CA HIS A 12 12.56 0.67 9.55
C HIS A 12 11.25 1.28 10.10
N LEU A 13 10.66 2.28 9.43
CA LEU A 13 9.40 2.85 9.84
C LEU A 13 8.28 1.83 9.68
N LYS A 14 7.44 1.70 10.70
CA LYS A 14 6.33 0.74 10.72
C LYS A 14 5.24 1.05 9.69
N SER A 15 5.22 2.27 9.14
CA SER A 15 4.33 2.69 8.05
C SER A 15 4.88 2.32 6.66
N HIS A 16 6.09 1.75 6.57
CA HIS A 16 6.73 1.42 5.30
C HIS A 16 6.71 -0.09 5.06
N TYR A 17 6.45 -0.48 3.81
CA TYR A 17 6.53 -1.87 3.38
C TYR A 17 7.23 -2.01 2.04
N ILE A 18 8.30 -2.81 1.98
CA ILE A 18 9.00 -3.12 0.73
C ILE A 18 8.34 -4.33 0.07
N LEU A 19 7.90 -4.17 -1.18
CA LEU A 19 7.26 -5.22 -1.97
C LEU A 19 8.27 -6.32 -2.32
N LYS A 20 7.85 -7.58 -2.21
CA LYS A 20 8.73 -8.75 -2.36
C LYS A 20 8.18 -9.82 -3.29
N PHE A 21 6.86 -9.87 -3.52
CA PHE A 21 6.20 -11.02 -4.14
C PHE A 21 5.41 -10.66 -5.41
N SER A 22 5.60 -9.46 -5.96
CA SER A 22 4.82 -8.93 -7.08
C SER A 22 5.70 -8.71 -8.32
N ASP A 23 5.81 -9.74 -9.16
CA ASP A 23 6.74 -9.81 -10.30
C ASP A 23 6.46 -8.80 -11.43
N PHE A 24 5.24 -8.27 -11.51
CA PHE A 24 4.86 -7.24 -12.48
C PHE A 24 5.43 -5.85 -12.16
N ILE A 25 6.04 -5.67 -10.97
CA ILE A 25 6.68 -4.42 -10.57
C ILE A 25 8.15 -4.48 -10.97
N ARG A 26 8.50 -3.70 -12.00
CA ARG A 26 9.83 -3.72 -12.63
C ARG A 26 10.99 -3.42 -11.69
N TYR A 27 10.78 -2.58 -10.69
CA TYR A 27 11.84 -2.12 -9.79
C TYR A 27 11.46 -2.37 -8.33
N ARG A 28 12.45 -2.72 -7.51
CA ARG A 28 12.28 -2.79 -6.05
C ARG A 28 11.65 -1.49 -5.55
N SER A 29 10.48 -1.61 -4.93
CA SER A 29 9.64 -0.47 -4.55
C SER A 29 9.11 -0.64 -3.13
N MET A 30 8.81 0.48 -2.48
CA MET A 30 8.29 0.57 -1.13
C MET A 30 6.99 1.34 -1.12
N VAL A 31 6.04 0.86 -0.33
CA VAL A 31 4.75 1.51 -0.04
C VAL A 31 4.91 2.39 1.20
N GLU A 32 4.34 3.60 1.16
CA GLU A 32 4.43 4.62 2.22
C GLU A 32 3.04 4.89 2.81
N ALA A 33 2.65 4.13 3.84
CA ALA A 33 1.31 4.19 4.42
C ALA A 33 0.97 5.57 4.99
N GLU A 34 1.97 6.32 5.46
CA GLU A 34 1.77 7.67 6.00
C GLU A 34 1.37 8.71 4.95
N GLN A 35 1.50 8.40 3.66
CA GLN A 35 1.09 9.26 2.55
C GLN A 35 -0.22 8.81 1.91
N VAL A 36 -1.00 7.99 2.62
CA VAL A 36 -2.33 7.55 2.18
C VAL A 36 -3.24 8.73 1.85
N GLN A 37 -3.92 8.64 0.72
CA GLN A 37 -4.80 9.69 0.22
C GLN A 37 -5.98 9.13 -0.56
N THR A 38 -7.10 9.85 -0.51
CA THR A 38 -8.26 9.60 -1.38
C THR A 38 -8.03 10.33 -2.70
N ILE A 39 -8.24 9.63 -3.81
CA ILE A 39 -8.16 10.19 -5.16
C ILE A 39 -9.46 9.92 -5.91
N ASP A 40 -9.82 10.83 -6.80
CA ASP A 40 -10.88 10.60 -7.76
C ASP A 40 -10.48 9.46 -8.73
N LYS A 41 -11.45 8.64 -9.16
CA LYS A 41 -11.20 7.52 -10.08
C LYS A 41 -10.74 8.01 -11.46
N ASP A 42 -11.08 9.23 -11.86
CA ASP A 42 -10.63 9.86 -13.10
C ASP A 42 -9.11 10.08 -13.16
N ARG A 43 -8.42 9.98 -12.00
CA ARG A 43 -6.94 10.05 -11.93
C ARG A 43 -6.25 8.72 -12.27
N LEU A 44 -6.99 7.63 -12.44
CA LEU A 44 -6.44 6.32 -12.79
C LEU A 44 -6.21 6.23 -14.31
N ILE A 45 -4.94 6.09 -14.72
CA ILE A 45 -4.57 6.08 -16.15
C ILE A 45 -4.59 4.65 -16.73
N HIS A 46 -3.99 3.69 -16.02
CA HIS A 46 -3.93 2.29 -16.45
C HIS A 46 -3.72 1.34 -15.26
N ARG A 47 -4.13 0.08 -15.42
CA ARG A 47 -3.89 -0.99 -14.44
C ARG A 47 -2.55 -1.67 -14.71
N ILE A 48 -1.67 -1.71 -13.71
CA ILE A 48 -0.35 -2.37 -13.81
C ILE A 48 -0.44 -3.87 -13.47
N GLY A 49 -1.20 -4.23 -12.43
CA GLY A 49 -1.29 -5.62 -11.97
C GLY A 49 -2.17 -5.76 -10.73
N HIS A 50 -2.07 -6.90 -10.06
CA HIS A 50 -2.69 -7.16 -8.77
C HIS A 50 -1.66 -7.79 -7.84
N LEU A 51 -1.41 -7.16 -6.70
CA LEU A 51 -0.39 -7.60 -5.74
C LEU A 51 -0.73 -9.00 -5.21
N ASP A 52 0.32 -9.76 -4.90
CA ASP A 52 0.18 -11.02 -4.18
C ASP A 52 -0.39 -10.78 -2.77
N ALA A 53 -1.16 -11.73 -2.26
CA ALA A 53 -1.77 -11.64 -0.93
C ALA A 53 -0.76 -11.40 0.20
N ARG A 54 0.48 -11.88 0.05
CA ARG A 54 1.59 -11.65 1.00
C ARG A 54 2.03 -10.19 1.04
N ASP A 55 2.14 -9.55 -0.13
CA ASP A 55 2.44 -8.11 -0.21
C ASP A 55 1.25 -7.29 0.34
N ILE A 56 0.01 -7.68 0.01
CA ILE A 56 -1.19 -7.03 0.56
C ILE A 56 -1.23 -7.11 2.08
N ALA A 57 -0.91 -8.28 2.67
CA ALA A 57 -0.89 -8.45 4.12
C ALA A 57 0.12 -7.52 4.80
N GLY A 58 1.32 -7.39 4.23
CA GLY A 58 2.33 -6.46 4.74
C GLY A 58 1.93 -4.99 4.62
N ILE A 59 1.25 -4.62 3.53
CA ILE A 59 0.68 -3.28 3.37
C ILE A 59 -0.43 -3.03 4.39
N LYS A 60 -1.33 -4.00 4.63
CA LYS A 60 -2.38 -3.90 5.66
C LYS A 60 -1.78 -3.65 7.05
N GLU A 61 -0.70 -4.34 7.41
CA GLU A 61 0.02 -4.10 8.65
C GLU A 61 0.62 -2.69 8.72
N ALA A 62 1.27 -2.22 7.64
CA ALA A 62 1.84 -0.88 7.59
C ALA A 62 0.77 0.23 7.73
N VAL A 63 -0.38 0.03 7.09
CA VAL A 63 -1.55 0.92 7.19
C VAL A 63 -2.13 0.92 8.60
N ARG A 64 -2.30 -0.26 9.22
CA ARG A 64 -2.74 -0.38 10.61
C ARG A 64 -1.80 0.33 11.57
N ASN A 65 -0.49 0.15 11.40
CA ASN A 65 0.53 0.80 12.22
C ASN A 65 0.49 2.33 12.09
N TYR A 66 0.16 2.85 10.90
CA TYR A 66 0.05 4.29 10.67
C TYR A 66 -1.23 4.88 11.29
N PHE A 67 -2.39 4.26 11.08
CA PHE A 67 -3.66 4.76 11.60
C PHE A 67 -3.86 4.50 13.10
N GLY A 68 -3.22 3.46 13.65
CA GLY A 68 -3.35 3.09 15.06
C GLY A 68 -4.63 2.33 15.40
N PHE A 69 -5.41 1.89 14.40
CA PHE A 69 -6.61 1.08 14.58
C PHE A 69 -6.80 0.11 13.42
N ASP A 70 -7.57 -0.93 13.68
CA ASP A 70 -8.01 -1.87 12.65
C ASP A 70 -9.09 -1.24 11.78
N ILE A 71 -8.86 -1.23 10.46
CA ILE A 71 -9.90 -0.91 9.49
C ILE A 71 -10.64 -2.21 9.22
N PRO A 72 -11.90 -2.37 9.66
CA PRO A 72 -12.67 -3.57 9.37
C PRO A 72 -12.86 -3.72 7.86
N ASP A 73 -12.71 -4.93 7.34
CA ASP A 73 -13.06 -5.26 5.96
C ASP A 73 -14.60 -5.13 5.85
N CYS A 74 -15.05 -3.98 5.32
CA CYS A 74 -16.44 -3.64 4.98
C CYS A 74 -17.41 -3.56 6.17
N ILE A 75 -17.80 -2.34 6.52
CA ILE A 75 -19.12 -2.10 7.14
C ILE A 75 -20.09 -2.01 5.96
N GLU A 76 -21.10 -2.88 5.88
CA GLU A 76 -22.21 -2.66 4.94
C GLU A 76 -22.79 -1.28 5.24
N ALA A 77 -22.80 -0.39 4.24
CA ALA A 77 -23.54 0.86 4.36
C ALA A 77 -25.04 0.51 4.46
N PRO A 78 -25.79 1.12 5.39
CA PRO A 78 -27.23 0.89 5.53
C PRO A 78 -28.01 1.28 4.27
#